data_AF-A0A916SH74-F1
#
_entry.id   AF-A0A916SH74-F1
#
_cell.length_a   1.000
_cell.length_b   1.000
_cell.length_c   1.000
_cell.angle_alpha   90.00
_cell.angle_beta   90.00
_cell.angle_gamma   90.00
#
_symmetry.space_group_name_H-M   'P 1'
#
loop_
_entity.id
_entity.type
_entity.pdbx_description
1 polymer ?
#
loop_
_entity_poly.entity_id
_entity_poly.type
_entity_poly.pdbx_seq_one_letter_code
_entity_poly.pdbx_strand_id
1 'polypeptide(L)'
;MSRYGEKAIAFVEYGDSFWTVDIETAPLYDADLAKVEAFISLVRRGHLTVVFNPLDKTVPQAYWDNPNSPIVSATGTMGAVTNGRTVVIQNVSPGLILMPGDRISFATGAYRQMVRITAGATAVSTQLTVTVDPPVMSFIVPGATVRFKNPEMNTRMIPGSYKLGDERYPTVSFQLIEVPQ
;
A
#
# COMPACT_ATOMS: atom_id res chain seq x y z
N MET A 1 -46.03 -5.60 6.48
CA MET A 1 -44.83 -6.32 5.98
C MET A 1 -43.60 -5.69 6.61
N SER A 2 -42.77 -6.50 7.30
CA SER A 2 -41.61 -6.03 8.07
C SER A 2 -40.46 -5.58 7.16
N ARG A 3 -39.77 -4.50 7.55
CA ARG A 3 -38.69 -3.80 6.82
C ARG A 3 -37.29 -4.37 7.14
N TYR A 4 -37.21 -5.62 7.59
CA TYR A 4 -35.94 -6.27 7.96
C TYR A 4 -35.58 -7.33 6.92
N GLY A 5 -34.66 -6.98 6.03
CA GLY A 5 -34.08 -7.85 5.01
C GLY A 5 -32.69 -8.33 5.40
N GLU A 6 -32.51 -9.65 5.29
CA GLU A 6 -31.28 -10.46 5.24
C GLU A 6 -30.09 -10.03 6.12
N LYS A 7 -29.95 -10.71 7.27
CA LYS A 7 -28.68 -10.79 7.98
C LYS A 7 -27.73 -11.62 7.12
N ALA A 8 -26.60 -11.06 6.68
CA ALA A 8 -25.54 -11.86 6.07
C ALA A 8 -25.07 -12.91 7.10
N ILE A 9 -25.29 -14.20 6.81
CA ILE A 9 -25.08 -15.29 7.78
C ILE A 9 -23.65 -15.86 7.68
N ALA A 10 -22.99 -15.76 6.52
CA ALA A 10 -21.59 -16.15 6.38
C ALA A 10 -20.95 -15.47 5.16
N PHE A 11 -19.74 -14.95 5.36
CA PHE A 11 -18.80 -14.66 4.29
C PHE A 11 -17.70 -15.73 4.36
N VAL A 12 -17.43 -16.39 3.24
CA VAL A 12 -16.26 -17.26 3.11
C VAL A 12 -15.23 -16.49 2.31
N GLU A 13 -14.18 -16.04 3.00
CA GLU A 13 -13.02 -15.39 2.38
C GLU A 13 -12.07 -16.51 1.95
N TYR A 14 -11.90 -16.70 0.64
CA TYR A 14 -11.10 -17.79 0.07
C TYR A 14 -9.59 -17.48 -0.05
N GLY A 15 -9.14 -16.39 0.57
CA GLY A 15 -7.73 -16.00 0.61
C GLY A 15 -7.52 -14.79 1.50
N ASP A 16 -6.27 -14.49 1.82
CA ASP A 16 -5.93 -13.26 2.53
C ASP A 16 -6.28 -12.04 1.66
N SER A 17 -6.84 -10.98 2.25
CA SER A 17 -7.07 -9.72 1.55
C SER A 17 -5.74 -9.16 1.02
N PHE A 18 -5.64 -8.99 -0.30
CA PHE A 18 -4.47 -8.45 -0.99
C PHE A 18 -4.83 -7.20 -1.81
N TRP A 19 -3.86 -6.29 -1.99
CA TRP A 19 -4.02 -5.18 -2.92
C TRP A 19 -3.88 -5.65 -4.37
N THR A 20 -4.74 -5.12 -5.24
CA THR A 20 -4.55 -5.14 -6.70
C THR A 20 -4.42 -3.71 -7.18
N VAL A 21 -3.49 -3.49 -8.11
CA VAL A 21 -3.24 -2.18 -8.71
C VAL A 21 -3.28 -2.31 -10.22
N ASP A 22 -4.19 -1.56 -10.83
CA ASP A 22 -4.22 -1.35 -12.27
C ASP A 22 -3.27 -0.20 -12.61
N ILE A 23 -2.26 -0.49 -13.45
CA ILE A 23 -1.34 0.51 -13.96
C ILE A 23 -1.69 0.80 -15.40
N GLU A 24 -1.79 2.10 -15.71
CA GLU A 24 -1.89 2.63 -17.05
C GLU A 24 -0.90 3.79 -17.19
N THR A 25 -0.09 3.75 -18.24
CA THR A 25 0.83 4.84 -18.54
C THR A 25 0.11 5.98 -19.25
N ALA A 26 0.65 7.19 -19.15
CA ALA A 26 0.35 8.22 -20.15
C ALA A 26 0.80 7.75 -21.55
N PRO A 27 0.28 8.35 -22.64
CA PRO A 27 0.76 8.06 -23.99
C PRO A 27 2.28 8.19 -24.09
N LEU A 28 2.94 7.15 -24.58
CA LEU A 28 4.40 7.04 -24.56
C LEU A 28 5.02 7.44 -25.91
N TYR A 29 6.20 8.06 -25.84
CA TYR A 29 7.13 8.15 -26.97
C TYR A 29 7.97 6.86 -27.06
N ASP A 30 8.54 6.58 -28.24
CA ASP A 30 9.33 5.37 -28.50
C ASP A 30 10.42 5.10 -27.45
N ALA A 31 11.09 6.16 -26.99
CA ALA A 31 12.14 6.05 -25.98
C ALA A 31 11.63 5.61 -24.60
N ASP A 32 10.40 5.99 -24.23
CA ASP A 32 9.78 5.60 -22.97
C ASP A 32 9.10 4.24 -23.08
N LEU A 33 8.51 3.93 -24.24
CA LEU A 33 8.00 2.60 -24.54
C LEU A 33 9.10 1.55 -24.41
N ALA A 34 10.28 1.79 -24.97
CA ALA A 34 11.42 0.87 -24.87
C ALA A 34 11.84 0.60 -23.41
N LYS A 35 11.73 1.60 -22.52
CA LYS A 35 12.01 1.43 -21.08
C LYS A 35 10.93 0.57 -20.41
N VAL A 36 9.67 0.78 -20.76
CA VAL A 36 8.56 -0.02 -20.21
C VAL A 36 8.67 -1.47 -20.67
N GLU A 37 8.95 -1.73 -21.95
CA GLU A 37 9.17 -3.09 -22.46
C GLU A 37 10.38 -3.77 -21.78
N ALA A 38 11.47 -3.04 -21.58
CA ALA A 38 12.62 -3.53 -20.83
C ALA A 38 12.25 -3.88 -19.37
N PHE A 39 11.44 -3.04 -18.71
CA PHE A 39 10.92 -3.33 -17.38
C PHE A 39 10.04 -4.58 -17.37
N ILE A 40 9.10 -4.72 -18.31
CA ILE A 40 8.21 -5.88 -18.42
C ILE A 40 9.00 -7.17 -18.67
N SER A 41 10.03 -7.10 -19.50
CA SER A 41 10.97 -8.21 -19.73
C SER A 41 11.75 -8.57 -18.45
N LEU A 42 12.21 -7.56 -17.71
CA LEU A 42 12.91 -7.74 -16.44
C LEU A 42 12.03 -8.41 -15.39
N VAL A 43 10.76 -8.02 -15.24
CA VAL A 43 9.83 -8.62 -14.28
C VAL A 43 9.51 -10.09 -14.62
N ARG A 44 9.95 -10.58 -15.79
CA ARG A 44 9.83 -11.98 -16.24
C ARG A 44 8.42 -12.51 -16.05
N ARG A 45 7.40 -11.77 -16.51
CA ARG A 45 5.98 -12.16 -16.38
C ARG A 45 5.51 -12.40 -14.93
N GLY A 46 6.11 -11.71 -13.96
CA GLY A 46 5.72 -11.79 -12.55
C GLY A 46 6.60 -12.70 -11.70
N HIS A 47 7.73 -13.21 -12.20
CA HIS A 47 8.65 -14.02 -11.38
C HIS A 47 9.50 -13.18 -10.42
N LEU A 48 9.66 -11.88 -10.68
CA LEU A 48 10.38 -10.97 -9.79
C LEU A 48 9.42 -10.04 -9.04
N THR A 49 9.75 -9.77 -7.79
CA THR A 49 9.01 -8.84 -6.95
C THR A 49 9.29 -7.40 -7.38
N VAL A 50 8.24 -6.63 -7.59
CA VAL A 50 8.27 -5.20 -7.89
C VAL A 50 7.85 -4.44 -6.64
N VAL A 51 8.66 -3.48 -6.21
CA VAL A 51 8.26 -2.54 -5.15
C VAL A 51 7.39 -1.48 -5.80
N PHE A 52 6.12 -1.45 -5.43
CA PHE A 52 5.16 -0.45 -5.89
C PHE A 52 5.01 0.66 -4.84
N ASN A 53 4.94 1.89 -5.32
CA ASN A 53 4.63 3.08 -4.53
C ASN A 53 3.54 3.87 -5.29
N PRO A 54 2.36 4.11 -4.69
CA PRO A 54 1.29 4.88 -5.32
C PRO A 54 1.72 6.33 -5.53
N LEU A 55 1.43 6.86 -6.72
CA LEU A 55 1.61 8.28 -7.01
C LEU A 55 0.50 9.13 -6.36
N ASP A 56 -0.66 8.53 -6.08
CA ASP A 56 -1.77 9.16 -5.39
C ASP A 56 -1.61 9.05 -3.87
N LYS A 57 -1.90 10.14 -3.16
CA LYS A 57 -1.95 10.17 -1.69
C LYS A 57 -0.66 9.66 -1.05
N THR A 58 0.45 10.28 -1.44
CA THR A 58 1.81 9.96 -0.98
C THR A 58 2.06 10.28 0.50
N VAL A 59 1.19 11.06 1.14
CA VAL A 59 1.26 11.41 2.56
C VAL A 59 -0.15 11.34 3.18
N PRO A 60 -0.26 11.22 4.52
CA PRO A 60 -1.54 11.22 5.22
C PRO A 60 -2.31 12.52 4.96
N GLN A 61 -3.63 12.44 4.99
CA GLN A 61 -4.56 13.52 4.65
C GLN A 61 -4.28 14.82 5.40
N ALA A 62 -3.85 14.75 6.67
CA ALA A 62 -3.55 15.92 7.50
C ALA A 62 -2.34 16.75 6.99
N TYR A 63 -1.58 16.22 6.03
CA TYR A 63 -0.34 16.82 5.53
C TYR A 63 -0.35 17.05 4.01
N TRP A 64 -1.51 16.99 3.35
CA TRP A 64 -1.60 17.27 1.91
C TRP A 64 -1.13 18.68 1.55
N ASP A 65 -1.39 19.67 2.41
CA ASP A 65 -0.92 21.05 2.23
C ASP A 65 0.57 21.23 2.56
N ASN A 66 1.19 20.27 3.26
CA ASN A 66 2.62 20.27 3.57
C ASN A 66 3.25 18.86 3.48
N PRO A 67 3.42 18.32 2.26
CA PRO A 67 3.92 16.95 2.07
C PRO A 67 5.38 16.74 2.51
N ASN A 68 6.11 17.83 2.75
CA ASN A 68 7.50 17.81 3.20
C ASN A 68 7.64 18.11 4.70
N SER A 69 6.53 18.07 5.45
CA SER A 69 6.56 18.19 6.90
C SER A 69 7.56 17.17 7.50
N PRO A 70 8.42 17.58 8.46
CA PRO A 70 9.31 16.67 9.16
C PRO A 70 8.57 15.52 9.85
N ILE A 71 7.31 15.75 10.27
CA ILE A 71 6.47 14.78 10.98
C ILE A 71 6.19 13.53 10.13
N VAL A 72 5.85 13.71 8.85
CA VAL A 72 5.56 12.59 7.92
C VAL A 72 6.79 12.08 7.19
N SER A 73 7.85 12.89 7.16
CA SER A 73 9.14 12.50 6.59
C SER A 73 9.94 11.61 7.54
N ALA A 74 9.69 11.71 8.85
CA ALA A 74 10.19 10.77 9.83
C ALA A 74 9.55 9.39 9.66
N THR A 75 10.26 8.35 10.12
CA THR A 75 9.72 6.98 10.19
C THR A 75 9.33 6.66 11.63
N GLY A 76 8.36 5.77 11.78
CA GLY A 76 8.04 5.16 13.07
C GLY A 76 8.57 3.73 13.15
N THR A 77 8.34 3.10 14.30
CA THR A 77 8.59 1.67 14.51
C THR A 77 7.30 0.99 14.94
N MET A 78 7.02 -0.17 14.36
CA MET A 78 5.86 -0.95 14.73
C MET A 78 6.07 -1.56 16.11
N GLY A 79 5.14 -1.32 17.03
CA GLY A 79 5.08 -1.95 18.33
C GLY A 79 4.23 -3.22 18.30
N ALA A 80 3.40 -3.39 19.35
CA ALA A 80 2.50 -4.54 19.44
C ALA A 80 1.36 -4.45 18.41
N VAL A 81 1.00 -5.61 17.86
CA VAL A 81 -0.18 -5.79 17.01
C VAL A 81 -1.19 -6.66 17.74
N THR A 82 -2.42 -6.18 17.84
CA THR A 82 -3.55 -6.90 18.47
C THR A 82 -4.55 -7.29 17.39
N ASN A 83 -4.95 -8.56 17.37
CA ASN A 83 -5.90 -9.14 16.40
C ASN A 83 -5.51 -8.92 14.92
N GLY A 84 -4.22 -8.77 14.63
CA GLY A 84 -3.69 -8.48 13.29
C GLY A 84 -4.05 -7.09 12.73
N ARG A 85 -4.91 -6.30 13.39
CA ARG A 85 -5.46 -5.05 12.82
C ARG A 85 -5.18 -3.82 13.66
N THR A 86 -5.08 -3.94 14.98
CA THR A 86 -4.79 -2.79 15.84
C THR A 86 -3.29 -2.73 16.08
N VAL A 87 -2.65 -1.68 15.61
CA VAL A 87 -1.19 -1.53 15.60
C VAL A 87 -0.79 -0.35 16.47
N VAL A 88 0.10 -0.60 17.42
CA VAL A 88 0.82 0.47 18.13
C VAL A 88 1.99 0.90 17.26
N ILE A 89 2.10 2.20 17.00
CA ILE A 89 3.24 2.79 16.28
C ILE A 89 3.99 3.67 17.26
N GLN A 90 5.29 3.42 17.39
CA GLN A 90 6.20 4.07 18.32
C GLN A 90 7.25 4.89 17.58
N ASN A 91 8.03 5.67 18.32
CA ASN A 91 9.10 6.53 17.78
C ASN A 91 8.59 7.51 16.72
N VAL A 92 7.34 7.97 16.85
CA VAL A 92 6.74 8.97 15.98
C VAL A 92 6.94 10.38 16.52
N SER A 93 6.89 11.38 15.65
CA SER A 93 6.87 12.78 16.08
C SER A 93 5.57 13.10 16.82
N PRO A 94 5.62 13.78 17.98
CA PRO A 94 4.43 14.31 18.63
C PRO A 94 3.65 15.22 17.67
N GLY A 95 2.34 15.09 17.64
CA GLY A 95 1.47 15.77 16.69
C GLY A 95 1.32 15.08 15.33
N LEU A 96 1.84 13.86 15.16
CA LEU A 96 1.49 13.03 13.99
C LEU A 96 0.00 12.71 14.00
N ILE A 97 -0.71 13.11 12.94
CA ILE A 97 -2.15 12.86 12.75
C ILE A 97 -2.32 11.85 11.64
N LEU A 98 -2.95 10.72 11.96
CA LEU A 98 -3.35 9.71 10.99
C LEU A 98 -4.87 9.60 11.00
N MET A 99 -5.49 9.60 9.81
CA MET A 99 -6.93 9.61 9.62
C MET A 99 -7.40 8.37 8.86
N PRO A 100 -8.67 7.97 9.04
CA PRO A 100 -9.27 6.92 8.23
C PRO A 100 -9.10 7.20 6.73
N GLY A 101 -8.68 6.20 5.98
CA GLY A 101 -8.39 6.29 4.54
C GLY A 101 -6.92 6.56 4.19
N ASP A 102 -6.09 6.97 5.16
CA ASP A 102 -4.65 7.16 4.94
C ASP A 102 -3.95 5.83 4.65
N ARG A 103 -2.91 5.88 3.81
CA ARG A 103 -2.07 4.72 3.49
C ARG A 103 -0.73 4.84 4.20
N ILE A 104 -0.30 3.77 4.85
CA ILE A 104 1.03 3.66 5.46
C ILE A 104 1.66 2.32 5.05
N SER A 105 2.97 2.19 5.18
CA SER A 105 3.63 0.91 4.91
C SER A 105 4.52 0.45 6.05
N PHE A 106 4.54 -0.87 6.27
CA PHE A 106 5.44 -1.56 7.17
C PHE A 106 6.56 -2.22 6.37
N ALA A 107 7.80 -2.12 6.86
CA ALA A 107 8.95 -2.75 6.23
C ALA A 107 9.74 -3.60 7.24
N THR A 108 9.99 -4.86 6.85
CA THR A 108 10.85 -5.80 7.58
C THR A 108 11.78 -6.47 6.57
N GLY A 109 13.10 -6.21 6.68
CA GLY A 109 14.06 -6.70 5.71
C GLY A 109 13.74 -6.25 4.29
N ALA A 110 13.54 -7.20 3.36
CA ALA A 110 13.15 -6.93 1.98
C ALA A 110 11.63 -6.84 1.76
N TYR A 111 10.83 -7.22 2.76
CA TYR A 111 9.38 -7.24 2.66
C TYR A 111 8.76 -5.90 3.03
N ARG A 112 7.78 -5.46 2.24
CA ARG A 112 7.01 -4.24 2.46
C ARG A 112 5.52 -4.54 2.31
N GLN A 113 4.74 -4.18 3.32
CA GLN A 113 3.29 -4.26 3.31
C GLN A 113 2.71 -2.85 3.31
N MET A 114 1.74 -2.57 2.44
CA MET A 114 0.95 -1.34 2.52
C MET A 114 -0.40 -1.65 3.17
N VAL A 115 -0.84 -0.77 4.06
CA VAL A 115 -2.15 -0.86 4.70
C VAL A 115 -2.88 0.47 4.63
N ARG A 116 -4.20 0.41 4.71
CA ARG A 116 -5.08 1.55 4.90
C ARG A 116 -5.49 1.66 6.35
N ILE A 117 -5.53 2.88 6.86
CA ILE A 117 -6.02 3.16 8.21
C ILE A 117 -7.55 3.16 8.21
N THR A 118 -8.16 2.39 9.10
CA THR A 118 -9.62 2.31 9.29
C THR A 118 -10.06 3.09 10.52
N ALA A 119 -9.21 3.16 11.56
CA ALA A 119 -9.39 4.04 12.70
C ALA A 119 -8.09 4.81 12.96
N GLY A 120 -8.18 6.13 12.80
CA GLY A 120 -7.06 7.06 12.95
C GLY A 120 -6.75 7.42 14.41
N ALA A 121 -5.65 8.14 14.61
CA ALA A 121 -5.24 8.68 15.91
C ALA A 121 -4.28 9.86 15.73
N THR A 122 -4.18 10.67 16.78
CA THR A 122 -3.18 11.73 16.92
C THR A 122 -2.15 11.34 17.96
N ALA A 123 -0.87 11.43 17.62
CA ALA A 123 0.23 11.19 18.55
C ALA A 123 0.30 12.33 19.57
N VAL A 124 -0.12 12.06 20.82
CA VAL A 124 0.04 13.00 21.94
C VAL A 124 1.50 13.02 22.43
N SER A 125 2.21 11.90 22.27
CA SER A 125 3.62 11.73 22.61
C SER A 125 4.33 11.02 21.45
N THR A 126 5.31 10.15 21.73
CA THR A 126 6.07 9.39 20.73
C THR A 126 5.40 8.09 20.29
N GLN A 127 4.12 7.90 20.62
CA GLN A 127 3.34 6.75 20.20
C GLN A 127 1.90 7.12 19.83
N LEU A 128 1.31 6.31 18.96
CA LEU A 128 -0.11 6.34 18.63
C LEU A 128 -0.60 4.91 18.34
N THR A 129 -1.89 4.66 18.48
CA THR A 129 -2.50 3.36 18.14
C THR A 129 -3.54 3.56 17.04
N VAL A 130 -3.43 2.81 15.96
CA VAL A 130 -4.35 2.86 14.81
C VAL A 130 -4.91 1.49 14.52
N THR A 131 -6.04 1.45 13.83
CA THR A 131 -6.55 0.20 13.23
C THR A 131 -6.33 0.24 11.72
N VAL A 132 -5.91 -0.88 11.14
CA VAL A 132 -5.50 -0.98 9.73
C VAL A 132 -6.21 -2.13 9.01
N ASP A 133 -6.25 -2.01 7.68
CA ASP A 133 -6.77 -3.00 6.75
C ASP A 133 -5.99 -2.94 5.42
N PRO A 134 -5.52 -4.06 4.83
CA PRO A 134 -5.62 -5.44 5.32
C PRO A 134 -4.89 -5.67 6.66
N PRO A 135 -5.13 -6.80 7.34
CA PRO A 135 -4.40 -7.16 8.56
C PRO A 135 -2.88 -7.17 8.33
N VAL A 136 -2.13 -6.79 9.34
CA VAL A 136 -0.66 -6.90 9.34
C VAL A 136 -0.27 -8.37 9.23
N MET A 137 0.53 -8.68 8.22
CA MET A 137 0.95 -10.04 7.93
C MET A 137 1.94 -10.55 8.99
N SER A 138 1.93 -11.86 9.24
CA SER A 138 2.70 -12.47 10.34
C SER A 138 4.22 -12.34 10.23
N PHE A 139 4.75 -12.10 9.02
CA PHE A 139 6.19 -11.87 8.78
C PHE A 139 6.62 -10.42 9.03
N ILE A 140 5.68 -9.48 9.21
CA ILE A 140 5.97 -8.14 9.73
C ILE A 140 6.02 -8.25 11.26
N VAL A 141 7.22 -8.18 11.82
CA VAL A 141 7.45 -8.36 13.27
C VAL A 141 7.61 -7.03 14.00
N PRO A 142 7.32 -6.98 15.32
CA PRO A 142 7.61 -5.79 16.13
C PRO A 142 9.04 -5.27 15.92
N GLY A 143 9.18 -3.96 15.77
CA GLY A 143 10.41 -3.30 15.32
C GLY A 143 10.45 -2.99 13.82
N ALA A 144 9.47 -3.46 13.03
CA ALA A 144 9.34 -3.09 11.62
C ALA A 144 9.29 -1.57 11.43
N THR A 145 9.92 -1.07 10.36
CA THR A 145 9.89 0.36 10.05
C THR A 145 8.52 0.74 9.50
N VAL A 146 7.92 1.79 10.05
CA VAL A 146 6.67 2.37 9.56
C VAL A 146 6.98 3.62 8.76
N ARG A 147 6.50 3.68 7.51
CA ARG A 147 6.61 4.85 6.65
C ARG A 147 5.24 5.50 6.49
N PHE A 148 5.20 6.81 6.73
CA PHE A 148 4.02 7.64 6.53
C PHE A 148 4.01 8.33 5.17
N LYS A 149 5.20 8.62 4.64
CA LYS A 149 5.40 9.19 3.31
C LYS A 149 5.83 8.12 2.33
N ASN A 150 5.30 8.18 1.12
CA ASN A 150 5.59 7.28 0.01
C ASN A 150 5.47 5.82 0.45
N PRO A 151 4.27 5.37 0.87
CA PRO A 151 4.08 4.01 1.32
C PRO A 151 4.43 3.02 0.21
N GLU A 152 5.12 1.95 0.55
CA GLU A 152 5.58 0.95 -0.42
C GLU A 152 4.92 -0.40 -0.16
N MET A 153 4.72 -1.19 -1.21
CA MET A 153 4.35 -2.60 -1.09
C MET A 153 5.07 -3.48 -2.09
N ASN A 154 5.24 -4.74 -1.71
CA ASN A 154 5.77 -5.77 -2.60
C ASN A 154 4.66 -6.34 -3.47
N THR A 155 4.87 -6.32 -4.78
CA THR A 155 3.91 -6.79 -5.77
C THR A 155 4.55 -7.71 -6.80
N ARG A 156 3.73 -8.44 -7.55
CA ARG A 156 4.12 -9.13 -8.77
C ARG A 156 3.17 -8.74 -9.91
N MET A 157 3.70 -8.72 -11.12
CA MET A 157 2.85 -8.53 -12.30
C MET A 157 1.99 -9.76 -12.53
N ILE A 158 0.69 -9.55 -12.80
CA ILE A 158 -0.21 -10.65 -13.13
C ILE A 158 0.17 -11.20 -14.52
N PRO A 159 0.44 -12.51 -14.65
CA PRO A 159 0.76 -13.11 -15.94
C PRO A 159 -0.37 -12.86 -16.95
N GLY A 160 -0.02 -12.33 -18.12
CA GLY A 160 -1.00 -12.05 -19.19
C GLY A 160 -1.78 -10.74 -19.04
N SER A 161 -1.55 -9.94 -17.99
CA SER A 161 -2.23 -8.64 -17.85
C SER A 161 -1.66 -7.54 -18.75
N TYR A 162 -0.47 -7.72 -19.31
CA TYR A 162 0.20 -6.71 -20.14
C TYR A 162 -0.55 -6.50 -21.46
N LYS A 163 -0.85 -5.23 -21.77
CA LYS A 163 -1.45 -4.81 -23.03
C LYS A 163 -0.72 -3.57 -23.55
N LEU A 164 -0.51 -3.55 -24.86
CA LEU A 164 0.03 -2.42 -25.61
C LEU A 164 -1.07 -1.87 -26.52
N GLY A 165 -1.36 -0.58 -26.43
CA GLY A 165 -2.28 0.09 -27.35
C GLY A 165 -1.70 0.18 -28.77
N ASP A 166 -2.57 0.23 -29.78
CA ASP A 166 -2.19 0.31 -31.20
C ASP A 166 -2.17 1.76 -31.75
N GLU A 167 -2.15 2.73 -30.84
CA GLU A 167 -2.18 4.15 -31.20
C GLU A 167 -0.80 4.69 -31.56
N ARG A 168 -0.75 5.83 -32.27
CA ARG A 168 0.51 6.51 -32.64
C ARG A 168 1.41 6.79 -31.43
N TYR A 169 0.81 7.07 -30.29
CA TYR A 169 1.48 7.17 -28.99
C TYR A 169 0.85 6.13 -28.08
N PRO A 170 1.39 4.90 -28.05
CA PRO A 170 0.72 3.80 -27.39
C PRO A 170 0.70 4.01 -25.88
N THR A 171 -0.40 3.62 -25.26
CA THR A 171 -0.50 3.45 -23.81
C THR A 171 -0.22 2.00 -23.46
N VAL A 172 0.44 1.79 -22.32
CA VAL A 172 0.69 0.46 -21.78
C VAL A 172 -0.15 0.28 -20.52
N SER A 173 -0.82 -0.86 -20.40
CA SER A 173 -1.50 -1.26 -19.18
C SER A 173 -1.07 -2.64 -18.70
N PHE A 174 -1.02 -2.80 -17.38
CA PHE A 174 -0.75 -4.08 -16.72
C PHE A 174 -1.24 -4.03 -15.27
N GLN A 175 -1.43 -5.20 -14.66
CA GLN A 175 -1.89 -5.32 -13.28
C GLN A 175 -0.77 -5.81 -12.38
N LEU A 176 -0.70 -5.24 -11.19
CA LEU A 176 0.14 -5.70 -10.08
C LEU A 176 -0.75 -6.25 -8.97
N ILE A 177 -0.34 -7.37 -8.40
CA ILE A 177 -0.96 -7.96 -7.21
C ILE A 177 0.04 -7.97 -6.06
N GLU A 178 -0.41 -7.60 -4.87
CA GLU A 178 0.39 -7.74 -3.64
C GLU A 178 0.71 -9.21 -3.41
N VAL A 179 1.93 -9.48 -2.95
CA VAL A 179 2.36 -10.86 -2.67
C VAL A 179 2.82 -11.02 -1.23
N PRO A 180 2.43 -12.10 -0.55
CA PRO A 180 3.05 -12.51 0.70
C PRO A 180 4.49 -13.01 0.45
N GLN A 181 5.32 -12.98 1.51
CA GLN A 181 6.71 -13.45 1.46
C GLN A 181 6.81 -14.95 1.17
#